data_AF-A0A1P8YI80-F1
#
_entry.id   AF-A0A1P8YI80-F1
#
_cell.length_a   1.000
_cell.length_b   1.000
_cell.length_c   1.000
_cell.angle_alpha   90.00
_cell.angle_beta   90.00
_cell.angle_gamma   90.00
#
_symmetry.space_group_name_H-M   'P 1'
#
loop_
_entity.id
_entity.type
_entity.pdbx_description
1 polymer ?
#
loop_
_entity_poly.entity_id
_entity_poly.type
_entity_poly.pdbx_seq_one_letter_code
_entity_poly.pdbx_strand_id
1 'polypeptide(L)'
;MLGTVARTAVIAGTAQATSNAMNRRSQQKAAEQQAYVDQQAAQQQAAYAQQAQAQQVPAPQAAPAGDDLITKLQQLAQLHQSGALSDEEFAAAKAQLLG
;
A
#
# COMPACT_ATOMS: atom_id res chain seq x y z
N MET A 1 50.41 -51.52 44.66
CA MET A 1 50.55 -50.17 45.24
C MET A 1 50.36 -49.15 44.15
N LEU A 2 49.23 -48.45 44.22
CA LEU A 2 48.81 -47.37 43.34
C LEU A 2 49.80 -46.18 43.47
N GLY A 3 50.43 -45.80 42.37
CA GLY A 3 51.33 -44.65 42.30
C GLY A 3 50.73 -43.53 41.44
N THR A 4 50.03 -42.61 42.11
CA THR A 4 49.99 -41.16 41.84
C THR A 4 50.02 -40.67 40.39
N VAL A 5 48.84 -40.48 39.79
CA VAL A 5 48.68 -39.58 38.63
C VAL A 5 47.70 -38.48 39.01
N ALA A 6 48.21 -37.34 39.47
CA ALA A 6 47.45 -36.11 39.60
C ALA A 6 48.42 -34.93 39.73
N ARG A 7 48.47 -34.01 38.74
CA ARG A 7 48.55 -32.54 39.00
C ARG A 7 48.59 -31.53 37.85
N THR A 8 48.37 -31.84 36.57
CA THR A 8 48.61 -30.81 35.52
C THR A 8 47.47 -30.59 34.52
N ALA A 9 46.22 -30.46 35.00
CA ALA A 9 45.11 -30.09 34.12
C ALA A 9 44.08 -29.18 34.80
N VAL A 10 44.49 -28.00 35.29
CA VAL A 10 43.52 -27.00 35.79
C VAL A 10 43.76 -25.59 35.23
N ILE A 11 44.89 -25.31 34.58
CA ILE A 11 45.21 -23.92 34.19
C ILE A 11 44.61 -23.51 32.82
N ALA A 12 44.15 -24.44 31.99
CA ALA A 12 43.68 -24.13 30.63
C ALA A 12 42.20 -23.70 30.50
N GLY A 13 41.39 -23.77 31.57
CA GLY A 13 39.92 -23.67 31.47
C GLY A 13 39.33 -22.25 31.41
N THR A 14 40.05 -21.21 31.86
CA THR A 14 39.46 -19.87 32.03
C THR A 14 39.51 -19.01 30.77
N ALA A 15 40.39 -19.32 29.80
CA ALA A 15 40.42 -18.63 28.51
C ALA A 15 39.22 -19.01 27.60
N GLN A 16 38.70 -20.23 27.76
CA GLN A 16 37.61 -20.77 26.95
C GLN A 16 36.21 -20.34 27.46
N ALA A 17 36.11 -19.93 28.72
CA ALA A 17 34.87 -19.41 29.29
C ALA A 17 34.52 -18.00 28.76
N THR A 18 35.52 -17.12 28.63
CA THR A 18 35.32 -15.75 28.13
C THR A 18 35.07 -15.71 26.62
N SER A 19 35.75 -16.54 25.83
CA SER A 19 35.51 -16.63 24.38
C SER A 19 34.11 -17.18 24.07
N ASN A 20 33.62 -18.15 24.85
CA ASN A 20 32.26 -18.67 24.71
C ASN A 20 31.20 -17.64 25.16
N ALA A 21 31.49 -16.82 26.17
CA ALA A 21 30.63 -15.73 26.61
C ALA A 21 30.54 -14.60 25.57
N MET A 22 31.65 -14.20 24.94
CA MET A 22 31.66 -13.21 23.87
C MET A 22 30.94 -13.74 22.62
N ASN A 23 31.10 -15.01 22.27
CA ASN A 23 30.39 -15.65 21.16
C ASN A 23 28.87 -15.70 21.40
N ARG A 24 28.42 -15.95 22.63
CA ARG A 24 26.99 -15.85 22.98
C ARG A 24 26.48 -14.41 22.91
N ARG A 25 27.28 -13.44 23.37
CA ARG A 25 26.92 -12.01 23.32
C ARG A 25 26.83 -11.50 21.87
N SER A 26 27.73 -11.92 20.99
CA SER A 26 27.70 -11.56 19.57
C SER A 26 26.52 -12.22 18.86
N GLN A 27 26.23 -13.50 19.13
CA GLN A 27 25.05 -14.18 18.60
C GLN A 27 23.74 -13.53 19.08
N GLN A 28 23.64 -13.14 20.36
CA GLN A 28 22.48 -12.41 20.88
C GLN A 28 22.33 -11.05 20.19
N LYS A 29 23.42 -10.27 20.03
CA LYS A 29 23.37 -9.00 19.29
C LYS A 29 22.99 -9.18 17.82
N ALA A 30 23.46 -10.24 17.17
CA ALA A 30 23.11 -10.53 15.77
C ALA A 30 21.62 -10.89 15.64
N ALA A 31 21.10 -11.73 16.54
CA ALA A 31 19.69 -12.09 16.59
C ALA A 31 18.79 -10.86 16.86
N GLU A 32 19.22 -9.97 17.76
CA GLU A 32 18.49 -8.74 18.09
C GLU A 32 18.51 -7.74 16.92
N GLN A 33 19.64 -7.63 16.20
CA GLN A 33 19.73 -6.83 14.97
C GLN A 33 18.84 -7.39 13.84
N GLN A 34 18.81 -8.71 13.66
CA GLN A 34 17.94 -9.35 12.68
C GLN A 34 16.46 -9.11 13.02
N ALA A 35 16.07 -9.26 14.28
CA ALA A 35 14.70 -8.99 14.72
C ALA A 35 14.29 -7.52 14.49
N TYR A 36 15.22 -6.58 14.68
CA TYR A 36 14.96 -5.16 14.43
C TYR A 36 14.77 -4.86 12.94
N VAL A 37 15.61 -5.44 12.08
CA VAL A 37 15.51 -5.29 10.62
C VAL A 37 14.22 -5.91 10.09
N ASP A 38 13.86 -7.11 10.55
CA ASP A 38 12.61 -7.78 10.17
C ASP A 38 11.38 -6.97 10.60
N GLN A 39 11.41 -6.38 11.80
CA GLN A 39 10.30 -5.54 12.28
C GLN A 39 10.15 -4.25 11.45
N GLN A 40 11.26 -3.61 11.07
CA GLN A 40 11.22 -2.45 10.17
C GLN A 40 10.69 -2.81 8.77
N ALA A 41 11.14 -3.94 8.21
CA ALA A 41 10.67 -4.39 6.91
C ALA A 41 9.15 -4.68 6.90
N ALA A 42 8.65 -5.33 7.96
CA ALA A 42 7.21 -5.61 8.11
C ALA A 42 6.37 -4.33 8.23
N GLN A 43 6.83 -3.32 8.96
CA GLN A 43 6.14 -2.02 9.04
C GLN A 43 6.10 -1.29 7.70
N GLN A 44 7.20 -1.31 6.95
CA GLN A 44 7.24 -0.66 5.64
C GLN A 44 6.27 -1.32 4.66
N GLN A 45 6.19 -2.65 4.66
CA GLN A 45 5.30 -3.39 3.76
C GLN A 45 3.82 -3.16 4.08
N ALA A 46 3.45 -3.00 5.36
CA ALA A 46 2.09 -2.65 5.78
C ALA A 46 1.68 -1.23 5.32
N ALA A 47 2.60 -0.26 5.34
CA ALA A 47 2.32 1.09 4.89
C ALA A 47 2.03 1.16 3.37
N TYR A 48 2.77 0.40 2.55
CA TYR A 48 2.53 0.34 1.11
C TYR A 48 1.18 -0.33 0.76
N ALA A 49 0.77 -1.35 1.51
CA ALA A 49 -0.51 -2.03 1.27
C ALA A 49 -1.72 -1.10 1.55
N GLN A 50 -1.62 -0.23 2.55
CA GLN A 50 -2.72 0.67 2.91
C GLN A 50 -2.91 1.80 1.89
N GLN A 51 -1.85 2.25 1.21
CA GLN A 51 -1.94 3.27 0.16
C GLN A 51 -2.61 2.73 -1.12
N ALA A 52 -2.46 1.44 -1.43
CA ALA A 52 -3.08 0.81 -2.61
C ALA A 52 -4.61 0.67 -2.46
N GLN A 53 -5.13 0.53 -1.25
CA GLN A 53 -6.58 0.42 -1.02
C GLN A 53 -7.34 1.76 -1.07
N ALA A 54 -6.65 2.89 -0.86
CA ALA A 54 -7.28 4.22 -0.92
C ALA A 54 -7.58 4.69 -2.37
N GLN A 55 -7.07 4.00 -3.39
CA GLN A 55 -7.37 4.29 -4.80
C GLN A 55 -8.58 3.52 -5.35
N GLN A 56 -9.26 2.71 -4.54
CA GLN A 56 -10.51 2.03 -4.92
C GLN A 56 -11.76 2.71 -4.36
N VAL A 57 -11.76 4.04 -4.22
CA VAL A 57 -13.04 4.76 -4.21
C VAL A 57 -13.62 4.61 -5.63
N PRO A 58 -14.81 4.00 -5.80
CA PRO A 58 -15.47 4.01 -7.09
C PRO A 58 -15.66 5.48 -7.46
N ALA A 59 -14.92 5.96 -8.47
CA ALA A 59 -15.29 7.20 -9.12
C ALA A 59 -16.76 7.04 -9.55
N PRO A 60 -17.64 8.03 -9.29
CA PRO A 60 -18.98 7.99 -9.85
C PRO A 60 -18.82 7.71 -11.34
N GLN A 61 -19.39 6.59 -11.78
CA GLN A 61 -19.32 6.15 -13.16
C GLN A 61 -19.80 7.34 -13.99
N ALA A 62 -18.90 7.91 -14.79
CA ALA A 62 -19.30 8.90 -15.77
C ALA A 62 -20.36 8.20 -16.63
N ALA A 63 -21.61 8.64 -16.51
CA ALA A 63 -22.67 8.20 -17.39
C ALA A 63 -22.14 8.35 -18.82
N PRO A 64 -22.38 7.36 -19.70
CA PRO A 64 -21.91 7.45 -21.08
C PRO A 64 -22.42 8.77 -21.65
N ALA A 65 -21.50 9.69 -21.98
CA ALA A 65 -21.84 11.04 -22.43
C ALA A 65 -22.77 11.05 -23.67
N GLY A 66 -22.89 9.91 -24.37
CA GLY A 66 -23.86 9.71 -25.44
C GLY A 66 -25.33 9.71 -24.98
N ASP A 67 -25.63 9.13 -23.82
CA ASP A 67 -27.01 9.11 -23.29
C ASP A 67 -27.43 10.50 -22.82
N ASP A 68 -26.49 11.28 -22.28
CA ASP A 68 -26.71 12.67 -21.88
C ASP A 68 -27.04 13.57 -23.08
N LEU A 69 -26.37 13.39 -24.23
CA LEU A 69 -26.67 14.19 -25.43
C LEU A 69 -28.05 13.88 -25.97
N ILE A 70 -28.43 12.61 -26.05
CA ILE A 70 -29.75 12.19 -26.53
C ILE A 70 -30.85 12.70 -25.59
N THR A 71 -30.63 12.59 -24.26
CA THR A 71 -31.55 13.09 -23.24
C THR A 71 -31.74 14.61 -23.34
N LYS A 72 -30.66 15.37 -23.53
CA LYS A 72 -30.71 16.82 -23.72
C LYS A 72 -31.44 17.22 -25.00
N LEU A 73 -31.24 16.52 -26.11
CA LEU A 73 -31.97 16.75 -27.36
C LEU A 73 -33.48 16.51 -27.19
N GLN A 74 -33.85 15.46 -26.46
CA GLN A 74 -35.25 15.16 -26.16
C GLN A 74 -35.89 16.24 -25.27
N GLN A 75 -35.17 16.73 -24.27
CA GLN A 75 -35.65 17.81 -23.40
C GLN A 75 -35.87 19.12 -24.18
N LEU A 76 -34.94 19.47 -25.09
CA LEU A 76 -35.11 20.63 -25.99
C LEU A 76 -36.34 20.49 -26.89
N ALA A 77 -36.58 19.29 -27.45
CA ALA A 77 -37.77 19.04 -28.28
C ALA A 77 -39.08 19.17 -27.49
N GLN A 78 -39.09 18.70 -26.24
CA GLN A 78 -40.26 18.83 -25.37
C GLN A 78 -40.57 20.30 -25.05
N LEU A 79 -39.54 21.10 -24.76
CA LEU A 79 -39.68 22.53 -24.47
C LEU A 79 -40.16 23.33 -25.69
N HIS A 80 -39.70 22.96 -26.89
CA HIS A 80 -40.18 23.55 -28.15
C HIS A 80 -41.65 23.19 -28.42
N GLN A 81 -42.04 21.92 -28.24
CA GLN A 81 -43.44 21.48 -28.39
C GLN A 81 -44.38 22.13 -27.38
N SER A 82 -43.90 22.42 -26.16
CA SER A 82 -44.69 23.16 -25.16
C SER A 82 -44.78 24.67 -25.45
N GLY A 83 -44.12 25.15 -26.51
CA GLY A 83 -44.03 26.58 -26.84
C GLY A 83 -43.18 27.39 -25.86
N ALA A 84 -42.35 26.73 -25.06
CA ALA A 84 -41.43 27.37 -24.12
C ALA A 84 -40.15 27.88 -24.80
N LEU A 85 -39.82 27.34 -25.98
CA LEU A 85 -38.75 27.80 -26.85
C LEU A 85 -39.32 28.15 -28.22
N SER A 86 -38.86 29.25 -28.79
CA SER A 86 -39.10 29.58 -30.20
C SER A 86 -38.29 28.67 -31.13
N ASP A 87 -38.67 28.62 -32.42
CA ASP A 87 -37.95 27.85 -33.44
C ASP A 87 -36.46 28.28 -33.54
N GLU A 88 -36.20 29.57 -33.39
CA GLU A 88 -34.87 30.18 -33.44
C GLU A 88 -34.01 29.72 -32.24
N GLU A 89 -34.57 29.74 -31.03
CA GLU A 89 -33.89 29.30 -29.81
C GLU A 89 -33.61 27.78 -29.82
N PHE A 90 -34.57 26.99 -30.32
CA PHE A 90 -34.40 25.55 -30.47
C PHE A 90 -33.25 25.20 -31.43
N ALA A 91 -33.18 25.88 -32.58
CA ALA A 91 -32.12 25.68 -33.57
C ALA A 91 -30.74 26.05 -33.01
N ALA A 92 -30.63 27.17 -32.28
CA ALA A 92 -29.40 27.61 -31.64
C ALA A 92 -28.91 26.62 -30.57
N ALA A 93 -29.81 26.16 -29.70
CA ALA A 93 -29.48 25.20 -28.65
C ALA A 93 -29.03 23.84 -29.22
N LYS A 94 -29.68 23.38 -30.29
CA LYS A 94 -29.28 22.15 -30.99
C LYS A 94 -27.91 22.28 -31.64
N ALA A 95 -27.62 23.42 -32.27
CA ALA A 95 -26.30 23.68 -32.87
C ALA A 95 -25.20 23.73 -31.81
N GLN A 96 -25.45 24.32 -30.64
CA GLN A 96 -24.51 24.33 -29.52
C GLN A 96 -24.28 22.94 -28.93
N LEU A 97 -25.27 22.05 -29.00
CA LEU A 97 -25.16 20.69 -28.46
C LEU A 97 -24.41 19.72 -29.40
N LEU A 98 -24.43 20.00 -30.70
CA LEU A 98 -23.86 19.14 -31.76
C LEU A 98 -22.59 19.69 -32.41
N GLY A 99 -22.26 20.96 -32.14
CA GLY A 99 -21.19 21.73 -32.78
C GLY A 99 -19.88 21.74 -32.02
#